data_AF-A0A143PUM1-F1
#
_entry.id   AF-A0A143PUM1-F1
#
_cell.length_a   1.000
_cell.length_b   1.000
_cell.length_c   1.000
_cell.angle_alpha   90.00
_cell.angle_beta   90.00
_cell.angle_gamma   90.00
#
_symmetry.space_group_name_H-M   'P 1'
#
loop_
_entity.id
_entity.type
_entity.pdbx_description
1 polymer ?
#
loop_
_entity_poly.entity_id
_entity_poly.type
_entity_poly.pdbx_seq_one_letter_code
_entity_poly.pdbx_strand_id
1 'polypeptide(L)'
;MASQVLRSLVVAGLAFAPGSTWQPSVVAAACAAPSAEPQITPEAVLATARLTLVRCVRGDLDGGRWRDAAERLARARQAGALLRDTDRRAWQALVVRLEATRHVDVGQWTALIDAVIPQEDVLPWAGPLVRGVAAARASWARQDPALQQRARAELVRLERLARSMGPRSEAELARLLVQGAIAGAQYERDEMQLLLEAAHDLEMRLLAGGELRAPVVLAGELEADLLRVTDRYAAASERYRVLLVEWPRRVQSRIGLADAYRRLGFAREAEETLAQARALWASADAEARALIR
;
A
#
# COMPACT_ATOMS: atom_id res chain seq x y z
N MET A 1 61.89 8.71 51.78
CA MET A 1 61.11 9.84 52.36
C MET A 1 60.45 10.58 51.21
N ALA A 2 59.23 11.11 51.42
CA ALA A 2 58.14 11.41 50.46
C ALA A 2 57.31 10.15 50.12
N SER A 3 56.16 9.84 50.72
CA SER A 3 54.92 10.56 51.11
C SER A 3 53.86 10.59 49.99
N GLN A 4 52.80 9.79 50.21
CA GLN A 4 51.37 9.97 49.85
C GLN A 4 51.04 10.07 48.33
N VAL A 5 49.94 9.53 47.78
CA VAL A 5 48.56 9.45 48.25
C VAL A 5 47.86 8.24 47.58
N LEU A 6 47.11 7.49 48.39
CA LEU A 6 46.08 6.50 48.03
C LEU A 6 44.78 7.18 47.56
N ARG A 7 44.02 6.54 46.66
CA ARG A 7 42.53 6.47 46.54
C ARG A 7 42.12 6.24 45.07
N SER A 8 41.25 5.34 44.65
CA SER A 8 40.45 4.29 45.29
C SER A 8 39.98 3.34 44.19
N LEU A 9 40.16 2.04 44.36
CA LEU A 9 39.55 0.97 43.57
C LEU A 9 38.47 0.35 44.46
N VAL A 10 37.21 0.40 44.03
CA VAL A 10 36.13 -0.39 44.65
C VAL A 10 35.76 -1.48 43.67
N VAL A 11 35.85 -2.71 44.19
CA VAL A 11 35.59 -3.98 43.52
C VAL A 11 34.37 -4.64 44.16
N ALA A 12 33.66 -5.39 43.33
CA ALA A 12 32.80 -6.55 43.60
C ALA A 12 31.33 -6.36 43.99
N GLY A 13 30.51 -7.20 43.35
CA GLY A 13 29.17 -7.55 43.83
C GLY A 13 28.22 -8.19 42.80
N LEU A 14 28.67 -9.12 41.93
CA LEU A 14 27.75 -9.95 41.13
C LEU A 14 27.35 -11.18 41.93
N ALA A 15 26.10 -11.23 42.40
CA ALA A 15 25.45 -12.42 42.90
C ALA A 15 24.62 -13.07 41.77
N PHE A 16 24.88 -14.35 41.50
CA PHE A 16 24.08 -15.19 40.61
C PHE A 16 22.86 -15.73 41.36
N ALA A 17 21.67 -15.61 40.77
CA ALA A 17 20.49 -16.38 41.10
C ALA A 17 20.04 -17.17 39.86
N PRO A 18 19.70 -18.47 39.96
CA PRO A 18 19.16 -19.24 38.85
C PRO A 18 17.62 -19.20 38.91
N GLY A 19 16.98 -18.79 37.81
CA GLY A 19 15.55 -18.96 37.66
C GLY A 19 14.93 -18.00 36.68
N SER A 20 14.17 -18.55 35.72
CA SER A 20 13.32 -17.84 34.77
C SER A 20 14.04 -17.09 33.64
N THR A 21 14.35 -17.84 32.58
CA THR A 21 14.46 -17.30 31.22
C THR A 21 13.09 -16.81 30.75
N TRP A 22 12.73 -15.60 31.14
CA TRP A 22 11.78 -14.79 30.38
C TRP A 22 12.59 -13.86 29.48
N GLN A 23 12.59 -14.17 28.20
CA GLN A 23 13.14 -13.30 27.17
C GLN A 23 12.42 -11.95 27.25
N PRO A 24 13.13 -10.81 27.28
CA PRO A 24 12.50 -9.54 27.04
C PRO A 24 11.92 -9.60 25.63
N SER A 25 10.62 -9.35 25.57
CA SER A 25 9.85 -9.12 24.36
C SER A 25 10.69 -8.28 23.41
N VAL A 26 10.83 -8.71 22.15
CA VAL A 26 11.22 -7.82 21.05
C VAL A 26 10.06 -6.84 20.90
N VAL A 27 10.01 -5.86 21.81
CA VAL A 27 9.15 -4.70 21.73
C VAL A 27 9.46 -4.11 20.37
N ALA A 28 8.43 -4.04 19.51
CA ALA A 28 8.45 -3.29 18.28
C ALA A 28 9.12 -1.95 18.58
N ALA A 29 10.36 -1.76 18.12
CA ALA A 29 11.04 -0.50 18.29
C ALA A 29 10.15 0.55 17.63
N ALA A 30 9.47 1.35 18.45
CA ALA A 30 8.60 2.41 17.99
C ALA A 30 9.44 3.27 17.07
N CYS A 31 9.00 3.43 15.83
CA CYS A 31 9.69 4.29 14.88
C CYS A 31 9.79 5.67 15.52
N ALA A 32 11.03 6.17 15.69
CA ALA A 32 11.26 7.45 16.32
C ALA A 32 10.51 8.55 15.55
N ALA A 33 10.21 9.69 16.17
CA ALA A 33 9.68 10.82 15.41
C ALA A 33 10.61 11.12 14.22
N PRO A 34 10.11 11.53 13.04
CA PRO A 34 10.95 11.79 11.86
C PRO A 34 12.12 12.76 12.15
N SER A 35 11.92 13.68 13.10
CA SER A 35 12.93 14.63 13.59
C SER A 35 14.07 13.99 14.40
N ALA A 36 13.89 12.78 14.91
CA ALA A 36 14.83 12.06 15.77
C ALA A 36 15.54 10.88 15.06
N GLU A 37 15.27 10.66 13.77
CA GLU A 37 15.93 9.57 13.04
C GLU A 37 17.35 9.93 12.59
N PRO A 38 18.31 9.01 12.76
CA PRO A 38 19.69 9.23 12.33
C PRO A 38 19.78 9.36 10.80
N GLN A 39 20.60 10.30 10.33
CA GLN A 39 20.92 10.46 8.91
C GLN A 39 21.60 9.20 8.38
N ILE A 40 21.06 8.64 7.30
CA ILE A 40 21.45 7.36 6.73
C ILE A 40 22.52 7.57 5.64
N THR A 41 23.67 6.89 5.72
CA THR A 41 24.78 6.87 4.72
C THR A 41 25.00 5.46 4.12
N PRO A 42 25.69 5.28 2.97
CA PRO A 42 25.27 4.25 1.98
C PRO A 42 25.92 2.85 2.02
N GLU A 43 25.22 1.95 1.31
CA GLU A 43 25.51 0.58 0.80
C GLU A 43 25.03 -0.65 1.59
N ALA A 44 25.53 -0.98 2.78
CA ALA A 44 24.90 -2.04 3.61
C ALA A 44 23.55 -1.60 4.23
N VAL A 45 23.25 -0.32 4.08
CA VAL A 45 22.21 0.41 4.78
C VAL A 45 20.91 0.46 3.97
N LEU A 46 20.92 0.10 2.69
CA LEU A 46 19.81 0.37 1.78
C LEU A 46 18.65 -0.64 1.89
N ALA A 47 18.94 -1.93 2.06
CA ALA A 47 17.91 -2.94 2.33
C ALA A 47 17.25 -2.72 3.70
N THR A 48 18.08 -2.46 4.72
CA THR A 48 17.64 -2.12 6.08
C THR A 48 16.87 -0.79 6.12
N ALA A 49 17.31 0.22 5.37
CA ALA A 49 16.61 1.50 5.25
C ALA A 49 15.29 1.35 4.49
N ARG A 50 15.22 0.52 3.44
CA ARG A 50 13.96 0.22 2.73
C ARG A 50 12.98 -0.51 3.64
N LEU A 51 13.41 -1.55 4.36
CA LEU A 51 12.57 -2.26 5.31
C LEU A 51 12.13 -1.38 6.48
N THR A 52 13.04 -0.53 6.97
CA THR A 52 12.74 0.43 8.03
C THR A 52 11.76 1.49 7.54
N LEU A 53 11.95 2.05 6.34
CA LEU A 53 11.02 3.00 5.74
C LEU A 53 9.66 2.35 5.52
N VAL A 54 9.58 1.14 4.96
CA VAL A 54 8.32 0.39 4.81
C VAL A 54 7.66 0.19 6.16
N ARG A 55 8.40 -0.32 7.16
CA ARG A 55 7.87 -0.61 8.49
C ARG A 55 7.41 0.65 9.20
N CYS A 56 8.17 1.74 9.11
CA CYS A 56 7.85 2.98 9.80
C CYS A 56 6.76 3.77 9.09
N VAL A 57 6.80 3.86 7.76
CA VAL A 57 5.68 4.43 7.01
C VAL A 57 4.44 3.58 7.24
N ARG A 58 4.47 2.24 7.12
CA ARG A 58 3.32 1.40 7.48
C ARG A 58 2.89 1.62 8.93
N GLY A 59 3.82 1.61 9.89
CA GLY A 59 3.51 1.85 11.31
C GLY A 59 2.91 3.24 11.61
N ASP A 60 3.29 4.26 10.85
CA ASP A 60 2.72 5.62 10.92
C ASP A 60 1.35 5.67 10.23
N LEU A 61 1.29 5.10 9.02
CA LEU A 61 0.07 4.87 8.25
C LEU A 61 -0.89 3.91 8.94
N ASP A 62 -0.46 3.12 9.94
CA ASP A 62 -1.24 2.17 10.76
C ASP A 62 -1.61 2.78 12.11
N GLY A 63 -0.79 3.72 12.60
CA GLY A 63 -0.93 4.40 13.88
C GLY A 63 -1.62 5.77 13.85
N GLY A 64 -1.95 6.31 12.67
CA GLY A 64 -2.71 7.57 12.55
C GLY A 64 -1.80 8.76 12.32
N ARG A 65 -0.49 8.51 12.28
CA ARG A 65 0.57 9.51 12.20
C ARG A 65 0.92 9.80 10.76
N TRP A 66 -0.07 10.07 9.93
CA TRP A 66 0.18 10.18 8.51
C TRP A 66 0.94 11.46 8.13
N ARG A 67 0.92 12.52 8.97
CA ARG A 67 1.88 13.64 8.87
C ARG A 67 3.32 13.15 8.97
N ASP A 68 3.59 12.25 9.92
CA ASP A 68 4.92 11.65 10.09
C ASP A 68 5.26 10.75 8.91
N ALA A 69 4.29 9.98 8.40
CA ALA A 69 4.43 9.22 7.16
C ALA A 69 4.77 10.13 5.96
N ALA A 70 4.08 11.26 5.82
CA ALA A 70 4.31 12.22 4.74
C ALA A 70 5.69 12.90 4.86
N GLU A 71 6.08 13.31 6.07
CA GLU A 71 7.41 13.88 6.33
C GLU A 71 8.51 12.86 6.05
N ARG A 72 8.32 11.59 6.45
CA ARG A 72 9.23 10.49 6.12
C ARG A 72 9.32 10.24 4.62
N LEU A 73 8.19 10.26 3.90
CA LEU A 73 8.18 10.11 2.45
C LEU A 73 8.88 11.29 1.76
N ALA A 74 8.68 12.53 2.24
CA ALA A 74 9.38 13.71 1.72
C ALA A 74 10.89 13.64 1.96
N ARG A 75 11.33 13.30 3.18
CA ARG A 75 12.74 13.06 3.51
C ARG A 75 13.30 11.89 2.71
N ALA A 76 12.52 10.84 2.51
CA ALA A 76 12.90 9.73 1.64
C ALA A 76 13.13 10.20 0.21
N ARG A 77 12.25 11.01 -0.39
CA ARG A 77 12.48 11.57 -1.74
C ARG A 77 13.79 12.34 -1.82
N GLN A 78 14.07 13.20 -0.84
CA GLN A 78 15.31 13.96 -0.76
C GLN A 78 16.54 13.04 -0.62
N ALA A 79 16.48 12.03 0.25
CA ALA A 79 17.55 11.05 0.42
C ALA A 79 17.79 10.21 -0.84
N GLY A 80 16.72 9.92 -1.60
CA GLY A 80 16.80 9.19 -2.87
C GLY A 80 17.68 9.88 -3.91
N ALA A 81 17.73 11.22 -3.90
CA ALA A 81 18.58 11.99 -4.81
C ALA A 81 20.09 11.70 -4.60
N LEU A 82 20.47 11.25 -3.40
CA LEU A 82 21.85 10.94 -3.03
C LEU A 82 22.27 9.50 -3.34
N LEU A 83 21.34 8.65 -3.78
CA LEU A 83 21.59 7.24 -4.08
C LEU A 83 22.17 7.05 -5.50
N ARG A 84 22.92 5.95 -5.70
CA ARG A 84 23.31 5.46 -7.04
C ARG A 84 22.06 5.15 -7.87
N ASP A 85 22.14 5.26 -9.19
CA ASP A 85 20.97 5.17 -10.08
C ASP A 85 20.15 3.88 -9.94
N THR A 86 20.79 2.73 -9.71
CA THR A 86 20.10 1.45 -9.46
C THR A 86 19.31 1.47 -8.15
N ASP A 87 19.89 2.07 -7.11
CA ASP A 87 19.26 2.14 -5.78
C ASP A 87 18.21 3.24 -5.67
N ARG A 88 18.43 4.35 -6.37
CA ARG A 88 17.49 5.47 -6.53
C ARG A 88 16.20 4.97 -7.16
N ARG A 89 16.27 4.16 -8.21
CA ARG A 89 15.10 3.57 -8.87
C ARG A 89 14.26 2.72 -7.90
N ALA A 90 14.86 1.72 -7.26
CA ALA A 90 14.13 0.88 -6.31
C ALA A 90 13.66 1.63 -5.05
N TRP A 91 14.29 2.75 -4.70
CA TRP A 91 13.82 3.66 -3.65
C TRP A 91 12.61 4.51 -4.08
N GLN A 92 12.63 5.07 -5.29
CA GLN A 92 11.50 5.78 -5.87
C GLN A 92 10.29 4.86 -6.04
N ALA A 93 10.47 3.61 -6.48
CA ALA A 93 9.41 2.59 -6.53
C ALA A 93 8.67 2.49 -5.19
N LEU A 94 9.44 2.39 -4.12
CA LEU A 94 8.90 2.22 -2.79
C LEU A 94 8.09 3.47 -2.36
N VAL A 95 8.62 4.67 -2.59
CA VAL A 95 7.91 5.91 -2.28
C VAL A 95 6.61 6.02 -3.05
N VAL A 96 6.65 5.78 -4.37
CA VAL A 96 5.45 5.79 -5.24
C VAL A 96 4.41 4.78 -4.79
N ARG A 97 4.81 3.56 -4.37
CA ARG A 97 3.86 2.57 -3.83
C ARG A 97 3.18 3.09 -2.57
N LEU A 98 3.93 3.69 -1.65
CA LEU A 98 3.40 4.22 -0.39
C LEU A 98 2.47 5.42 -0.63
N GLU A 99 2.76 6.24 -1.64
CA GLU A 99 1.85 7.29 -2.10
C GLU A 99 0.60 6.72 -2.76
N ALA A 100 0.75 5.75 -3.65
CA ALA A 100 -0.36 5.10 -4.34
C ALA A 100 -1.34 4.46 -3.35
N THR A 101 -0.86 3.84 -2.27
CA THR A 101 -1.72 3.32 -1.18
C THR A 101 -2.54 4.41 -0.46
N ARG A 102 -2.20 5.69 -0.66
CA ARG A 102 -2.91 6.83 -0.09
C ARG A 102 -4.02 7.37 -0.98
N HIS A 103 -4.09 7.10 -2.29
CA HIS A 103 -5.06 7.74 -3.21
C HIS A 103 -6.39 6.96 -3.35
N VAL A 104 -7.49 7.70 -3.53
CA VAL A 104 -8.85 7.28 -3.13
C VAL A 104 -9.93 7.43 -4.21
N ASP A 105 -9.54 7.76 -5.44
CA ASP A 105 -10.50 7.74 -6.56
C ASP A 105 -9.81 7.42 -7.88
N VAL A 106 -10.51 6.71 -8.77
CA VAL A 106 -10.05 6.30 -10.11
C VAL A 106 -9.56 7.51 -10.92
N GLY A 107 -10.21 8.68 -10.77
CA GLY A 107 -9.75 9.93 -11.40
C GLY A 107 -8.42 10.42 -10.85
N GLN A 108 -8.24 10.35 -9.53
CA GLN A 108 -6.98 10.69 -8.86
C GLN A 108 -5.87 9.69 -9.18
N TRP A 109 -6.20 8.40 -9.30
CA TRP A 109 -5.27 7.37 -9.74
C TRP A 109 -4.74 7.62 -11.14
N THR A 110 -5.61 8.03 -12.07
CA THR A 110 -5.20 8.35 -13.45
C THR A 110 -4.28 9.58 -13.47
N ALA A 111 -4.63 10.64 -12.74
CA ALA A 111 -3.79 11.83 -12.61
C ALA A 111 -2.46 11.52 -11.89
N LEU A 112 -2.46 10.63 -10.89
CA LEU A 112 -1.25 10.18 -10.19
C LEU A 112 -0.32 9.39 -11.11
N ILE A 113 -0.84 8.52 -11.96
CA ILE A 113 -0.03 7.81 -12.96
C ILE A 113 0.69 8.80 -13.85
N ASP A 114 -0.04 9.77 -14.40
CA ASP A 114 0.49 10.74 -15.36
C ASP A 114 1.47 11.73 -14.71
N ALA A 115 1.29 12.03 -13.42
CA ALA A 115 2.14 12.97 -12.67
C ALA A 115 3.32 12.34 -11.92
N VAL A 116 3.17 11.11 -11.40
CA VAL A 116 4.09 10.50 -10.41
C VAL A 116 4.78 9.24 -10.93
N ILE A 117 4.28 8.61 -12.02
CA ILE A 117 4.96 7.49 -12.68
C ILE A 117 5.52 7.90 -14.06
N PRO A 118 6.37 8.94 -14.18
CA PRO A 118 7.03 9.25 -15.44
C PRO A 118 8.18 8.27 -15.78
N GLN A 119 8.47 7.28 -14.92
CA GLN A 119 9.50 6.26 -15.16
C GLN A 119 8.94 4.84 -15.05
N GLU A 120 8.44 4.30 -16.17
CA GLU A 120 8.02 2.89 -16.30
C GLU A 120 9.13 1.89 -15.91
N ASP A 121 10.39 2.34 -15.85
CA ASP A 121 11.57 1.55 -15.48
C ASP A 121 11.57 1.04 -14.03
N VAL A 122 10.79 1.68 -13.15
CA VAL A 122 10.88 1.48 -11.69
C VAL A 122 9.84 0.47 -11.19
N LEU A 123 8.63 0.52 -11.75
CA LEU A 123 7.53 -0.43 -11.50
C LEU A 123 6.81 -0.71 -12.81
N PRO A 124 7.39 -1.54 -13.70
CA PRO A 124 6.89 -1.69 -15.06
C PRO A 124 5.46 -2.23 -15.14
N TRP A 125 4.99 -2.90 -14.08
CA TRP A 125 3.62 -3.42 -13.99
C TRP A 125 2.60 -2.41 -13.41
N ALA A 126 3.03 -1.38 -12.67
CA ALA A 126 2.11 -0.52 -11.91
C ALA A 126 1.28 0.40 -12.82
N GLY A 127 1.92 1.03 -13.80
CA GLY A 127 1.24 1.85 -14.79
C GLY A 127 0.18 1.05 -15.57
N PRO A 128 0.55 -0.09 -16.20
CA PRO A 128 -0.39 -0.98 -16.87
C PRO A 128 -1.51 -1.51 -15.96
N LEU A 129 -1.21 -1.88 -14.71
CA LEU A 129 -2.22 -2.31 -13.73
C LEU A 129 -3.31 -1.25 -13.56
N VAL A 130 -2.90 -0.05 -13.16
CA VAL A 130 -3.85 1.00 -12.77
C VAL A 130 -4.63 1.48 -14.01
N ARG A 131 -3.96 1.69 -15.16
CA ARG A 131 -4.65 2.05 -16.41
C ARG A 131 -5.60 0.95 -16.88
N GLY A 132 -5.20 -0.31 -16.76
CA GLY A 132 -6.02 -1.47 -17.14
C GLY A 132 -7.28 -1.58 -16.31
N VAL A 133 -7.16 -1.55 -14.97
CA VAL A 133 -8.30 -1.60 -14.04
C VAL A 133 -9.22 -0.39 -14.24
N ALA A 134 -8.67 0.83 -14.34
CA ALA A 134 -9.46 2.04 -14.54
C ALA A 134 -10.24 2.00 -15.86
N ALA A 135 -9.58 1.60 -16.95
CA ALA A 135 -10.21 1.48 -18.26
C ALA A 135 -11.31 0.41 -18.27
N ALA A 136 -11.08 -0.76 -17.67
CA ALA A 136 -12.08 -1.83 -17.59
C ALA A 136 -13.33 -1.40 -16.81
N ARG A 137 -13.14 -0.72 -15.67
CA ARG A 137 -14.27 -0.19 -14.87
C ARG A 137 -15.05 0.88 -15.62
N ALA A 138 -14.35 1.80 -16.27
CA ALA A 138 -14.96 2.91 -16.99
C ALA A 138 -15.65 2.44 -18.29
N SER A 139 -15.13 1.41 -18.97
CA SER A 139 -15.78 0.84 -20.16
C SER A 139 -17.14 0.27 -19.83
N TRP A 140 -17.30 -0.38 -18.67
CA TRP A 140 -18.58 -0.86 -18.19
C TRP A 140 -19.57 0.28 -17.95
N ALA A 141 -19.17 1.27 -17.14
CA ALA A 141 -20.04 2.39 -16.77
C ALA A 141 -20.49 3.23 -17.97
N ARG A 142 -19.68 3.31 -19.03
CA ARG A 142 -19.93 4.14 -20.22
C ARG A 142 -20.33 3.36 -21.46
N GLN A 143 -20.29 2.02 -21.41
CA GLN A 143 -20.45 1.14 -22.58
C GLN A 143 -19.49 1.55 -23.73
N ASP A 144 -18.24 1.89 -23.38
CA ASP A 144 -17.27 2.46 -24.31
C ASP A 144 -16.27 1.39 -24.81
N PRO A 145 -16.33 1.00 -26.10
CA PRO A 145 -15.46 -0.02 -26.67
C PRO A 145 -13.98 0.43 -26.74
N ALA A 146 -13.70 1.73 -26.82
CA ALA A 146 -12.33 2.23 -26.84
C ALA A 146 -11.66 2.04 -25.47
N LEU A 147 -12.41 2.24 -24.37
CA LEU A 147 -11.93 1.94 -23.03
C LEU A 147 -11.72 0.44 -22.82
N GLN A 148 -12.58 -0.41 -23.37
CA GLN A 148 -12.39 -1.86 -23.32
C GLN A 148 -11.13 -2.30 -24.10
N GLN A 149 -10.91 -1.73 -25.29
CA GLN A 149 -9.70 -1.98 -26.06
C GLN A 149 -8.44 -1.52 -25.32
N ARG A 150 -8.50 -0.37 -24.64
CA ARG A 150 -7.41 0.13 -23.80
C ARG A 150 -7.10 -0.82 -22.65
N ALA A 151 -8.10 -1.34 -21.95
CA ALA A 151 -7.90 -2.33 -20.88
C ALA A 151 -7.19 -3.60 -21.40
N ARG A 152 -7.63 -4.12 -22.56
CA ARG A 152 -7.00 -5.27 -23.22
C ARG A 152 -5.56 -5.00 -23.63
N ALA A 153 -5.25 -3.79 -24.12
CA ALA A 153 -3.89 -3.42 -24.48
C ALA A 153 -2.94 -3.41 -23.26
N GLU A 154 -3.42 -2.93 -22.10
CA GLU A 154 -2.64 -2.99 -20.85
C GLU A 154 -2.49 -4.43 -20.33
N LEU A 155 -3.52 -5.28 -20.49
CA LEU A 155 -3.41 -6.72 -20.17
C LEU A 155 -2.31 -7.41 -20.99
N VAL A 156 -2.23 -7.17 -22.31
CA VAL A 156 -1.17 -7.73 -23.17
C VAL A 156 0.22 -7.27 -22.75
N ARG A 157 0.36 -6.04 -22.25
CA ARG A 157 1.64 -5.55 -21.67
C ARG A 157 1.98 -6.31 -20.39
N LEU A 158 1.02 -6.48 -19.49
CA LEU A 158 1.19 -7.23 -18.25
C LEU A 158 1.51 -8.71 -18.49
N GLU A 159 0.89 -9.36 -19.48
CA GLU A 159 1.21 -10.74 -19.88
C GLU A 159 2.65 -10.92 -20.33
N ARG A 160 3.23 -9.93 -21.01
CA ARG A 160 4.64 -9.96 -21.42
C ARG A 160 5.56 -9.81 -20.21
N LEU A 161 5.22 -8.90 -19.29
CA LEU A 161 5.98 -8.70 -18.04
C LEU A 161 5.87 -9.90 -17.10
N ALA A 162 4.68 -10.47 -16.93
CA ALA A 162 4.48 -11.64 -16.09
C ALA A 162 5.26 -12.86 -16.61
N ARG A 163 5.32 -13.06 -17.94
CA ARG A 163 6.15 -14.11 -18.54
C ARG A 163 7.64 -13.93 -18.29
N SER A 164 8.15 -12.69 -18.29
CA SER A 164 9.57 -12.44 -18.03
C SER A 164 9.93 -12.48 -16.54
N MET A 165 9.00 -12.11 -15.66
CA MET A 165 9.22 -12.04 -14.21
C MET A 165 8.85 -13.34 -13.47
N GLY A 166 8.08 -14.23 -14.12
CA GLY A 166 7.68 -15.52 -13.57
C GLY A 166 6.32 -15.51 -12.84
N PRO A 167 5.78 -16.71 -12.52
CA PRO A 167 4.41 -16.89 -12.01
C PRO A 167 4.20 -16.46 -10.55
N ARG A 168 5.29 -16.18 -9.82
CA ARG A 168 5.25 -15.64 -8.46
C ARG A 168 5.83 -14.24 -8.49
N SER A 169 5.10 -13.31 -9.10
CA SER A 169 5.56 -11.94 -9.27
C SER A 169 4.41 -10.94 -9.15
N GLU A 170 4.74 -9.70 -8.82
CA GLU A 170 3.77 -8.60 -8.80
C GLU A 170 3.19 -8.30 -10.20
N ALA A 171 3.94 -8.62 -11.27
CA ALA A 171 3.43 -8.51 -12.64
C ALA A 171 2.33 -9.55 -12.93
N GLU A 172 2.49 -10.78 -12.41
CA GLU A 172 1.45 -11.81 -12.50
C GLU A 172 0.22 -11.44 -11.69
N LEU A 173 0.40 -10.91 -10.47
CA LEU A 173 -0.71 -10.37 -9.68
C LEU A 173 -1.44 -9.25 -10.43
N ALA A 174 -0.70 -8.29 -10.99
CA ALA A 174 -1.27 -7.21 -11.77
C ALA A 174 -2.04 -7.71 -12.99
N ARG A 175 -1.50 -8.70 -13.70
CA ARG A 175 -2.15 -9.35 -14.84
C ARG A 175 -3.51 -9.96 -14.44
N LEU A 176 -3.53 -10.74 -13.36
CA LEU A 176 -4.75 -11.36 -12.83
C LEU A 176 -5.81 -10.31 -12.44
N LEU A 177 -5.40 -9.23 -11.77
CA LEU A 177 -6.30 -8.15 -11.39
C LEU A 177 -6.92 -7.45 -12.61
N VAL A 178 -6.12 -7.12 -13.63
CA VAL A 178 -6.66 -6.51 -14.86
C VAL A 178 -7.56 -7.47 -15.61
N GLN A 179 -7.19 -8.75 -15.72
CA GLN A 179 -8.03 -9.76 -16.37
C GLN A 179 -9.37 -9.92 -15.64
N GLY A 180 -9.34 -10.00 -14.30
CA GLY A 180 -10.55 -10.07 -13.48
C GLY A 180 -11.43 -8.83 -13.66
N ALA A 181 -10.85 -7.63 -13.73
CA ALA A 181 -11.59 -6.41 -14.00
C ALA A 181 -12.27 -6.41 -15.39
N ILE A 182 -11.59 -6.94 -16.41
CA ILE A 182 -12.16 -7.08 -17.77
C ILE A 182 -13.32 -8.09 -17.77
N ALA A 183 -13.16 -9.25 -17.15
CA ALA A 183 -14.22 -10.25 -17.02
C ALA A 183 -15.44 -9.68 -16.27
N GLY A 184 -15.20 -8.96 -15.16
CA GLY A 184 -16.26 -8.27 -14.42
C GLY A 184 -17.01 -7.23 -15.26
N ALA A 185 -16.29 -6.48 -16.09
CA ALA A 185 -16.87 -5.51 -17.04
C ALA A 185 -17.67 -6.15 -18.18
N GLN A 186 -17.52 -7.46 -18.42
CA GLN A 186 -18.25 -8.21 -19.44
C GLN A 186 -19.42 -9.05 -18.86
N TYR A 187 -19.71 -8.91 -17.57
CA TYR A 187 -20.61 -9.81 -16.82
C TYR A 187 -20.21 -11.29 -16.83
N GLU A 188 -18.94 -11.60 -17.08
CA GLU A 188 -18.39 -12.95 -17.02
C GLU A 188 -18.09 -13.29 -15.54
N ARG A 189 -19.16 -13.49 -14.76
CA ARG A 189 -19.11 -13.53 -13.28
C ARG A 189 -18.23 -14.65 -12.75
N ASP A 190 -18.35 -15.85 -13.32
CA ASP A 190 -17.63 -17.02 -12.85
C ASP A 190 -16.13 -16.88 -13.16
N GLU A 191 -15.80 -16.33 -14.32
CA GLU A 191 -14.41 -16.04 -14.71
C GLU A 191 -13.81 -14.93 -13.85
N MET A 192 -14.56 -13.84 -13.61
CA MET A 192 -14.15 -12.77 -12.70
C MET A 192 -13.82 -13.33 -11.31
N GLN A 193 -14.72 -14.14 -10.74
CA GLN A 193 -14.54 -14.68 -9.39
C GLN A 193 -13.29 -15.58 -9.32
N LEU A 194 -13.13 -16.49 -10.29
CA LEU A 194 -11.97 -17.38 -10.37
C LEU A 194 -10.65 -16.59 -10.49
N LEU A 195 -10.63 -15.53 -11.29
CA LEU A 195 -9.44 -14.69 -11.47
C LEU A 195 -9.10 -13.89 -10.21
N LEU A 196 -10.11 -13.37 -9.50
CA LEU A 196 -9.89 -12.59 -8.28
C LEU A 196 -9.52 -13.47 -7.08
N GLU A 197 -10.02 -14.71 -7.03
CA GLU A 197 -9.56 -15.72 -6.07
C GLU A 197 -8.10 -16.09 -6.32
N ALA A 198 -7.72 -16.35 -7.58
CA ALA A 198 -6.33 -16.60 -7.94
C ALA A 198 -5.42 -15.40 -7.62
N ALA A 199 -5.91 -14.17 -7.85
CA ALA A 199 -5.19 -12.94 -7.51
C ALA A 199 -5.00 -12.82 -5.99
N HIS A 200 -6.04 -13.08 -5.19
CA HIS A 200 -5.97 -13.03 -3.73
C HIS A 200 -5.00 -14.08 -3.17
N ASP A 201 -5.05 -15.32 -3.66
CA ASP A 201 -4.12 -16.37 -3.27
C ASP A 201 -2.66 -15.99 -3.55
N LEU A 202 -2.40 -15.40 -4.72
CA LEU A 202 -1.07 -14.92 -5.08
C LEU A 202 -0.64 -13.74 -4.20
N GLU A 203 -1.53 -12.77 -3.97
CA GLU A 203 -1.32 -11.63 -3.08
C GLU A 203 -0.89 -12.09 -1.68
N MET A 204 -1.60 -13.04 -1.08
CA MET A 204 -1.27 -13.58 0.25
C MET A 204 0.09 -14.28 0.28
N ARG A 205 0.44 -15.02 -0.78
CA ARG A 205 1.78 -15.66 -0.88
C ARG A 205 2.88 -14.63 -1.01
N LEU A 206 2.69 -13.59 -1.83
CA LEU A 206 3.69 -12.53 -2.00
C LEU A 206 3.85 -11.70 -0.71
N LEU A 207 2.77 -11.46 0.03
CA LEU A 207 2.81 -10.81 1.34
C LEU A 207 3.59 -11.66 2.35
N ALA A 208 3.29 -12.95 2.45
CA ALA A 208 3.98 -13.89 3.34
C ALA A 208 5.48 -14.01 3.01
N GLY A 209 5.84 -13.92 1.73
CA GLY A 209 7.23 -13.91 1.26
C GLY A 209 7.95 -12.56 1.41
N GLY A 210 7.26 -11.49 1.79
CA GLY A 210 7.83 -10.13 1.84
C GLY A 210 8.15 -9.52 0.46
N GLU A 211 7.71 -10.17 -0.60
CA GLU A 211 7.87 -9.75 -2.00
C GLU A 211 6.86 -8.64 -2.35
N LEU A 212 5.66 -8.70 -1.76
CA LEU A 212 4.66 -7.64 -1.86
C LEU A 212 4.72 -6.74 -0.61
N ARG A 213 5.36 -5.58 -0.77
CA ARG A 213 5.56 -4.64 0.36
C ARG A 213 4.35 -3.73 0.62
N ALA A 214 3.65 -3.34 -0.43
CA ALA A 214 2.52 -2.41 -0.37
C ALA A 214 1.63 -2.64 -1.60
N PRO A 215 0.54 -3.42 -1.48
CA PRO A 215 -0.36 -3.65 -2.60
C PRO A 215 -1.03 -2.36 -3.03
N VAL A 216 -0.91 -2.06 -4.32
CA VAL A 216 -1.47 -0.87 -4.98
C VAL A 216 -2.99 -1.00 -5.06
N VAL A 217 -3.47 -2.15 -5.52
CA VAL A 217 -4.88 -2.55 -5.55
C VAL A 217 -4.96 -3.92 -4.88
N LEU A 218 -5.90 -4.10 -3.95
CA LEU A 218 -6.17 -5.41 -3.35
C LEU A 218 -7.17 -6.20 -4.18
N ALA A 219 -6.98 -7.51 -4.31
CA ALA A 219 -7.94 -8.38 -5.01
C ALA A 219 -9.37 -8.25 -4.44
N GLY A 220 -9.51 -8.28 -3.11
CA GLY A 220 -10.81 -8.13 -2.45
C GLY A 220 -11.41 -6.72 -2.57
N GLU A 221 -10.58 -5.67 -2.69
CA GLU A 221 -11.07 -4.31 -2.95
C GLU A 221 -11.61 -4.19 -4.37
N LEU A 222 -10.90 -4.74 -5.36
CA LEU A 222 -11.35 -4.77 -6.74
C LEU A 222 -12.66 -5.57 -6.89
N GLU A 223 -12.77 -6.71 -6.22
CA GLU A 223 -14.01 -7.50 -6.17
C GLU A 223 -15.19 -6.68 -5.65
N ALA A 224 -15.02 -6.01 -4.50
CA ALA A 224 -16.06 -5.16 -3.93
C ALA A 224 -16.45 -4.01 -4.86
N ASP A 225 -15.47 -3.39 -5.54
CA ASP A 225 -15.71 -2.34 -6.52
C ASP A 225 -16.51 -2.85 -7.73
N LEU A 226 -16.19 -4.05 -8.24
CA LEU A 226 -16.90 -4.67 -9.37
C LEU A 226 -18.34 -5.07 -9.00
N LEU A 227 -18.54 -5.57 -7.79
CA LEU A 227 -19.88 -5.82 -7.23
C LEU A 227 -20.68 -4.51 -7.15
N ARG A 228 -20.05 -3.42 -6.72
CA ARG A 228 -20.69 -2.10 -6.58
C ARG A 228 -21.11 -1.52 -7.94
N VAL A 229 -20.24 -1.55 -8.95
CA VAL A 229 -20.57 -1.01 -10.30
C VAL A 229 -21.58 -1.86 -11.07
N THR A 230 -21.87 -3.07 -10.59
CA THR A 230 -22.92 -3.96 -11.13
C THR A 230 -24.16 -3.98 -10.24
N ASP A 231 -24.36 -2.94 -9.42
CA ASP A 231 -25.51 -2.72 -8.54
C ASP A 231 -25.72 -3.79 -7.44
N ARG A 232 -24.69 -4.59 -7.13
CA ARG A 232 -24.72 -5.61 -6.06
C ARG A 232 -24.25 -5.04 -4.73
N TYR A 233 -24.86 -3.94 -4.29
CA TYR A 233 -24.40 -3.13 -3.15
C TYR A 233 -24.31 -3.90 -1.83
N ALA A 234 -25.23 -4.83 -1.56
CA ALA A 234 -25.18 -5.66 -0.35
C ALA A 234 -23.93 -6.54 -0.30
N ALA A 235 -23.62 -7.24 -1.40
CA ALA A 235 -22.42 -8.07 -1.52
C ALA A 235 -21.14 -7.22 -1.48
N ALA A 236 -21.14 -6.07 -2.15
CA ALA A 236 -20.03 -5.12 -2.09
C ALA A 236 -19.76 -4.64 -0.66
N SER A 237 -20.81 -4.29 0.09
CA SER A 237 -20.70 -3.83 1.48
C SER A 237 -20.10 -4.90 2.40
N GLU A 238 -20.52 -6.16 2.22
CA GLU A 238 -19.98 -7.27 3.00
C GLU A 238 -18.50 -7.48 2.68
N ARG A 239 -18.14 -7.43 1.39
CA ARG A 239 -16.76 -7.61 0.97
C ARG A 239 -15.85 -6.50 1.50
N TYR A 240 -16.29 -5.24 1.47
CA TYR A 240 -15.53 -4.14 2.08
C TYR A 240 -15.41 -4.29 3.61
N ARG A 241 -16.44 -4.75 4.31
CA ARG A 241 -16.38 -4.99 5.76
C ARG A 241 -15.31 -6.03 6.09
N VAL A 242 -15.29 -7.17 5.39
CA VAL A 242 -14.25 -8.20 5.54
C VAL A 242 -12.88 -7.60 5.29
N LEU A 243 -12.71 -6.85 4.21
CA LEU A 243 -11.44 -6.22 3.88
C LEU A 243 -10.99 -5.22 4.95
N LEU A 244 -11.91 -4.47 5.55
CA LEU A 244 -11.60 -3.49 6.60
C LEU A 244 -11.32 -4.12 7.97
N VAL A 245 -11.63 -5.41 8.18
CA VAL A 245 -11.11 -6.14 9.35
C VAL A 245 -9.62 -6.40 9.18
N GLU A 246 -9.21 -6.83 7.99
CA GLU A 246 -7.81 -7.18 7.70
C GLU A 246 -6.95 -5.94 7.43
N TRP A 247 -7.54 -4.95 6.76
CA TRP A 247 -6.88 -3.72 6.33
C TRP A 247 -7.64 -2.49 6.86
N PRO A 248 -7.67 -2.28 8.19
CA PRO A 248 -8.54 -1.31 8.85
C PRO A 248 -8.22 0.14 8.54
N ARG A 249 -7.27 0.45 7.66
CA ARG A 249 -6.88 1.83 7.33
C ARG A 249 -6.87 2.11 5.83
N ARG A 250 -7.42 1.17 5.04
CA ARG A 250 -7.72 1.39 3.63
C ARG A 250 -8.82 2.43 3.48
N VAL A 251 -8.44 3.60 3.00
CA VAL A 251 -9.37 4.71 2.78
C VAL A 251 -10.28 4.40 1.59
N GLN A 252 -9.73 3.84 0.51
CA GLN A 252 -10.48 3.45 -0.69
C GLN A 252 -11.65 2.51 -0.34
N SER A 253 -11.37 1.46 0.42
CA SER A 253 -12.39 0.51 0.88
C SER A 253 -13.47 1.13 1.77
N ARG A 254 -13.15 2.15 2.57
CA ARG A 254 -14.17 2.91 3.32
C ARG A 254 -15.03 3.77 2.40
N ILE A 255 -14.45 4.40 1.41
CA ILE A 255 -15.21 5.20 0.43
C ILE A 255 -16.18 4.31 -0.33
N GLY A 256 -15.70 3.16 -0.79
CA GLY A 256 -16.53 2.15 -1.45
C GLY A 256 -17.66 1.64 -0.55
N LEU A 257 -17.35 1.36 0.73
CA LEU A 257 -18.36 0.95 1.71
C LEU A 257 -19.40 2.05 1.97
N ALA A 258 -18.97 3.31 2.12
CA ALA A 258 -19.87 4.44 2.30
C ALA A 258 -20.80 4.63 1.10
N ASP A 259 -20.28 4.51 -0.12
CA ASP A 259 -21.10 4.56 -1.35
C ASP A 259 -22.12 3.41 -1.39
N ALA A 260 -21.69 2.18 -1.07
CA ALA A 260 -22.60 1.03 -0.97
C ALA A 260 -23.70 1.26 0.08
N TYR A 261 -23.37 1.81 1.25
CA TYR A 261 -24.36 2.15 2.29
C TYR A 261 -25.36 3.21 1.82
N ARG A 262 -24.94 4.26 1.11
CA ARG A 262 -25.89 5.24 0.55
C ARG A 262 -26.86 4.59 -0.42
N ARG A 263 -26.37 3.71 -1.29
CA ARG A 263 -27.18 3.00 -2.29
C ARG A 263 -28.17 2.02 -1.65
N LEU A 264 -27.86 1.51 -0.46
CA LEU A 264 -28.75 0.67 0.35
C LEU A 264 -29.70 1.46 1.27
N GLY A 265 -29.58 2.80 1.33
CA GLY A 265 -30.41 3.65 2.20
C GLY A 265 -29.90 3.80 3.64
N PHE A 266 -28.71 3.30 3.97
CA PHE A 266 -28.07 3.44 5.28
C PHE A 266 -27.30 4.78 5.38
N ALA A 267 -28.05 5.88 5.37
CA ALA A 267 -27.48 7.23 5.28
C ALA A 267 -26.54 7.58 6.44
N ARG A 268 -26.89 7.18 7.68
CA ARG A 268 -26.08 7.46 8.87
C ARG A 268 -24.76 6.69 8.82
N GLU A 269 -24.83 5.39 8.54
CA GLU A 269 -23.67 4.51 8.41
C GLU A 269 -22.73 4.98 7.29
N ALA A 270 -23.29 5.47 6.18
CA ALA A 270 -22.51 6.05 5.09
C ALA A 270 -21.74 7.30 5.52
N GLU A 271 -22.39 8.25 6.21
CA GLU A 271 -21.73 9.46 6.71
C GLU A 271 -20.68 9.16 7.77
N GLU A 272 -20.95 8.24 8.70
CA GLU A 272 -19.97 7.78 9.69
C GLU A 272 -18.75 7.15 9.02
N THR A 273 -18.97 6.27 8.03
CA THR A 273 -17.88 5.62 7.29
C THR A 273 -17.05 6.62 6.48
N LEU A 274 -17.71 7.59 5.86
CA LEU A 274 -17.04 8.66 5.12
C LEU A 274 -16.29 9.61 6.07
N ALA A 275 -16.83 9.93 7.23
CA ALA A 275 -16.15 10.72 8.26
C ALA A 275 -14.89 10.00 8.74
N GLN A 276 -14.94 8.68 8.95
CA GLN A 276 -13.75 7.87 9.25
C GLN A 276 -12.74 7.90 8.11
N ALA A 277 -13.19 7.74 6.85
CA ALA A 277 -12.32 7.84 5.67
C ALA A 277 -11.62 9.21 5.60
N ARG A 278 -12.39 10.29 5.80
CA ARG A 278 -11.87 11.67 5.86
C ARG A 278 -10.95 11.87 7.06
N ALA A 279 -11.22 11.28 8.21
CA ALA A 279 -10.34 11.41 9.39
C ALA A 279 -9.00 10.72 9.14
N LEU A 280 -9.01 9.53 8.53
CA LEU A 280 -7.80 8.83 8.09
C LEU A 280 -7.05 9.64 7.03
N TRP A 281 -7.78 10.27 6.10
CA TRP A 281 -7.16 11.10 5.05
C TRP A 281 -6.66 12.47 5.56
N ALA A 282 -7.41 13.16 6.41
CA ALA A 282 -7.09 14.48 6.93
C ALA A 282 -5.93 14.44 7.93
N SER A 283 -5.75 13.30 8.60
CA SER A 283 -4.52 13.05 9.33
C SER A 283 -3.33 12.82 8.37
N ALA A 284 -3.57 12.44 7.10
CA ALA A 284 -2.60 12.20 6.01
C ALA A 284 -2.18 13.40 5.18
N ASP A 285 -2.99 14.45 5.12
CA ASP A 285 -2.59 15.61 4.35
C ASP A 285 -3.27 16.90 4.80
N ALA A 286 -2.47 17.94 5.02
CA ALA A 286 -2.99 19.28 5.16
C ALA A 286 -3.38 19.88 3.81
N GLU A 287 -2.73 19.47 2.71
CA GLU A 287 -2.87 20.03 1.36
C GLU A 287 -3.99 19.38 0.54
N ALA A 288 -4.19 18.05 0.60
CA ALA A 288 -5.32 17.40 -0.06
C ALA A 288 -6.72 17.84 0.45
N ARG A 289 -6.79 18.60 1.56
CA ARG A 289 -8.02 19.30 2.00
C ARG A 289 -8.54 20.30 0.97
N ALA A 290 -7.68 20.77 0.04
CA ALA A 290 -8.08 21.68 -1.03
C ALA A 290 -8.80 20.99 -2.21
N LEU A 291 -8.69 19.65 -2.33
CA LEU A 291 -9.19 18.87 -3.47
C LEU A 291 -10.59 18.25 -3.27
N ILE A 292 -11.19 18.39 -2.08
CA ILE A 292 -12.53 17.86 -1.73
C ILE A 292 -13.46 18.99 -1.27
N ARG A 293 -13.37 20.15 -1.92
CA ARG A 293 -14.44 21.15 -1.93
C ARG A 293 -15.14 21.07 -3.27
#